data_AF-A0A968MZR2-F1
#
_entry.id   AF-A0A968MZR2-F1
#
_cell.length_a   1.000
_cell.length_b   1.000
_cell.length_c   1.000
_cell.angle_alpha   90.00
_cell.angle_beta   90.00
_cell.angle_gamma   90.00
#
_symmetry.space_group_name_H-M   'P 1'
#
loop_
_entity.id
_entity.type
_entity.pdbx_description
1 polymer ?
#
loop_
_entity_poly.entity_id
_entity_poly.type
_entity_poly.pdbx_seq_one_letter_code
_entity_poly.pdbx_strand_id
1 'polypeptide(L)'
;MAFGRTRLGWLDADSIKTLACADLRMLNQLWTATSGGKFGFSAQKALWLELGGGRGCDTMNQLGDAIGWRKNGAWLNYNYLTFDLHAAPVAHLPRVWKIKAWSEQFLLRVQVCEL
;
A
#
# COMPACT_ATOMS: atom_id res chain seq x y z
N MET A 1 9.67 2.71 15.57
CA MET A 1 8.99 2.80 16.90
C MET A 1 7.50 3.03 16.66
N ALA A 2 6.61 2.29 17.33
CA ALA A 2 5.17 2.41 17.12
C ALA A 2 4.66 3.77 17.59
N PHE A 3 4.08 4.55 16.67
CA PHE A 3 3.29 5.75 16.95
C PHE A 3 2.31 5.41 18.07
N GLY A 4 2.13 6.29 19.06
CA GLY A 4 1.33 6.10 20.30
C GLY A 4 -0.17 5.82 20.10
N ARG A 5 -0.55 5.21 18.98
CA ARG A 5 -1.86 4.79 18.51
C ARG A 5 -1.99 3.27 18.38
N THR A 6 -1.07 2.49 18.96
CA THR A 6 -1.14 1.02 18.99
C THR A 6 -2.49 0.51 19.49
N ARG A 7 -3.11 1.20 20.46
CA ARG A 7 -4.44 0.86 21.00
C ARG A 7 -5.60 1.11 20.03
N LEU A 8 -5.44 1.99 19.05
CA LEU A 8 -6.45 2.26 18.02
C LEU A 8 -6.35 1.25 16.88
N GLY A 9 -5.15 0.77 16.56
CA GLY A 9 -4.96 -0.20 15.47
C GLY A 9 -5.02 0.41 14.06
N TRP A 10 -5.00 1.74 13.94
CA TRP A 10 -4.86 2.47 12.67
C TRP A 10 -4.00 3.73 12.84
N LEU A 11 -3.43 4.20 11.72
CA LEU A 11 -2.68 5.45 11.64
C LEU A 11 -3.53 6.49 10.90
N ASP A 12 -3.72 7.67 11.48
CA ASP A 12 -4.35 8.79 10.78
C ASP A 12 -3.40 9.48 9.79
N ALA A 13 -3.93 10.42 9.02
CA ALA A 13 -3.18 11.14 7.99
C ALA A 13 -1.93 11.85 8.55
N ASP A 14 -1.99 12.41 9.76
CA ASP A 14 -0.85 13.12 10.36
C ASP A 14 0.21 12.15 10.89
N SER A 15 -0.20 11.00 11.43
CA SER A 15 0.73 9.91 11.77
C SER A 15 1.43 9.37 10.52
N ILE A 16 0.70 9.27 9.40
CA ILE A 16 1.26 8.84 8.13
C ILE A 16 2.35 9.83 7.64
N LYS A 17 2.10 11.14 7.72
CA LYS A 17 3.07 12.17 7.32
C LYS A 17 4.35 12.11 8.15
N THR A 18 4.21 11.80 9.44
CA THR A 18 5.32 11.72 10.40
C THR A 18 5.97 10.34 10.46
N LEU A 19 5.49 9.39 9.64
CA LEU A 19 5.98 8.02 9.70
C LEU A 19 7.45 7.95 9.25
N ALA A 20 8.32 7.39 10.08
CA ALA A 20 9.76 7.40 9.83
C ALA A 20 10.11 6.61 8.57
N CYS A 21 10.95 7.19 7.70
CA CYS A 21 11.36 6.50 6.48
C CYS A 21 12.17 5.23 6.77
N ALA A 22 12.93 5.19 7.87
CA ALA A 22 13.63 3.98 8.30
C ALA A 22 12.64 2.83 8.58
N ASP A 23 11.52 3.12 9.25
CA ASP A 23 10.50 2.11 9.54
C ASP A 23 9.81 1.63 8.25
N LEU A 24 9.47 2.54 7.30
CA LEU A 24 8.91 2.14 6.00
C LEU A 24 9.88 1.30 5.17
N ARG A 25 11.17 1.69 5.14
CA ARG A 25 12.19 0.97 4.40
C ARG A 25 12.39 -0.43 4.96
N MET A 26 12.43 -0.57 6.29
CA MET A 26 12.52 -1.87 6.93
C MET A 26 11.31 -2.76 6.61
N LEU A 27 10.08 -2.22 6.73
CA LEU A 27 8.88 -2.96 6.35
C LEU A 27 8.87 -3.35 4.87
N ASN A 28 9.26 -2.43 3.98
CA ASN A 28 9.35 -2.71 2.55
C ASN A 28 10.37 -3.82 2.27
N GLN A 29 11.56 -3.74 2.87
CA GLN A 29 12.61 -4.75 2.72
C GLN A 29 12.14 -6.13 3.16
N LEU A 30 11.39 -6.23 4.26
CA LEU A 30 10.80 -7.50 4.69
C LEU A 30 9.87 -8.06 3.62
N TRP A 31 8.91 -7.27 3.14
CA TRP A 31 7.99 -7.71 2.08
C TRP A 31 8.72 -8.12 0.80
N THR A 32 9.66 -7.30 0.33
CA THR A 32 10.44 -7.55 -0.88
C THR A 32 11.29 -8.81 -0.74
N ALA A 33 12.02 -8.97 0.37
CA ALA A 33 12.91 -10.11 0.58
C ALA A 33 12.14 -11.44 0.67
N THR A 34 11.00 -11.46 1.37
CA THR A 34 10.22 -12.70 1.55
C THR A 34 9.36 -13.07 0.35
N SER A 35 9.16 -12.15 -0.60
CA SER A 35 8.31 -12.36 -1.78
C SER A 35 9.07 -12.38 -3.10
N GLY A 36 10.41 -12.32 -3.08
CA GLY A 36 11.22 -12.20 -4.29
C GLY A 36 10.94 -10.91 -5.07
N GLY A 37 10.65 -9.81 -4.36
CA GLY A 37 10.33 -8.50 -4.92
C GLY A 37 8.90 -8.32 -5.41
N LYS A 38 8.06 -9.36 -5.32
CA LYS A 38 6.67 -9.31 -5.78
C LYS A 38 5.79 -8.39 -4.95
N PHE A 39 6.05 -8.30 -3.65
CA PHE A 39 5.29 -7.51 -2.68
C PHE A 39 6.14 -6.39 -2.08
N GLY A 40 5.45 -5.37 -1.55
CA GLY A 40 6.07 -4.22 -0.92
C GLY A 40 5.48 -2.89 -1.41
N PHE A 41 5.78 -1.84 -0.66
CA PHE A 41 5.38 -0.48 -0.97
C PHE A 41 6.07 0.05 -2.23
N SER A 42 7.31 -0.38 -2.51
CA SER A 42 8.02 -0.04 -3.75
C SER A 42 7.30 -0.61 -4.99
N ALA A 43 6.85 -1.86 -4.93
CA ALA A 43 6.06 -2.49 -6.01
C ALA A 43 4.72 -1.77 -6.23
N GLN A 44 4.03 -1.39 -5.14
CA GLN A 44 2.80 -0.61 -5.20
C GLN A 44 3.02 0.78 -5.82
N LYS A 45 4.09 1.47 -5.42
CA LYS A 45 4.46 2.77 -5.97
C LYS A 45 4.81 2.67 -7.46
N ALA A 46 5.59 1.67 -7.86
CA ALA A 46 5.96 1.46 -9.27
C ALA A 46 4.72 1.36 -10.16
N LEU A 47 3.78 0.48 -9.80
CA LEU A 47 2.54 0.31 -10.55
C LEU A 47 1.64 1.55 -10.49
N TRP A 48 1.60 2.26 -9.35
CA TRP A 48 0.88 3.53 -9.25
C TRP A 48 1.43 4.60 -10.21
N LEU A 49 2.75 4.68 -10.37
CA LEU A 49 3.39 5.58 -11.33
C LEU A 49 3.12 5.18 -12.78
N GLU A 50 3.10 3.88 -13.09
CA GLU A 50 2.71 3.36 -14.41
C GLU A 50 1.26 3.74 -14.79
N LEU A 51 0.38 3.85 -13.79
CA LEU A 51 -0.99 4.33 -13.94
C LEU A 51 -1.11 5.87 -13.92
N GLY A 52 0.01 6.57 -14.06
CA GLY A 52 0.09 8.03 -14.20
C GLY A 52 0.36 8.80 -12.90
N GLY A 53 0.55 8.12 -11.76
CA GLY A 53 0.89 8.79 -10.49
C GLY A 53 -0.18 9.78 -10.00
N GLY A 54 -1.41 9.60 -10.46
CA GLY A 54 -2.53 10.49 -10.18
C GLY A 54 -3.06 10.36 -8.75
N ARG A 55 -3.55 11.48 -8.21
CA ARG A 55 -4.26 11.58 -6.92
C ARG A 55 -5.78 11.38 -7.07
N GLY A 56 -6.22 10.81 -8.19
CA GLY A 56 -7.64 10.70 -8.53
C GLY A 56 -8.26 9.38 -8.07
N CYS A 57 -9.58 9.39 -7.89
CA CYS A 57 -10.37 8.17 -7.67
C CYS A 57 -10.13 7.15 -8.78
N ASP A 58 -9.96 7.59 -10.03
CA ASP A 58 -9.78 6.71 -11.18
C ASP A 58 -8.43 5.99 -11.14
N THR A 59 -7.34 6.68 -10.82
CA THR A 59 -6.01 6.06 -10.68
C THR A 59 -6.00 5.06 -9.52
N MET A 60 -6.59 5.41 -8.37
CA MET A 60 -6.69 4.49 -7.23
C MET A 60 -7.57 3.30 -7.53
N ASN A 61 -8.61 3.51 -8.33
CA ASN A 61 -9.46 2.44 -8.81
C ASN A 61 -8.64 1.49 -9.74
N GLN A 62 -8.02 2.01 -10.79
CA GLN A 62 -7.19 1.22 -11.69
C GLN A 62 -6.10 0.43 -10.93
N LEU A 63 -5.45 1.07 -9.96
CA LEU A 63 -4.48 0.42 -9.10
C LEU A 63 -5.10 -0.73 -8.31
N GLY A 64 -6.25 -0.47 -7.67
CA GLY A 64 -6.98 -1.49 -6.90
C GLY A 64 -7.43 -2.67 -7.76
N ASP A 65 -7.84 -2.44 -9.01
CA ASP A 65 -8.17 -3.52 -9.95
C ASP A 65 -6.91 -4.30 -10.33
N ALA A 66 -5.80 -3.62 -10.64
CA ALA A 66 -4.54 -4.23 -11.06
C ALA A 66 -3.88 -5.09 -9.98
N ILE A 67 -3.88 -4.61 -8.72
CA ILE A 67 -3.28 -5.36 -7.60
C ILE A 67 -4.27 -6.31 -6.94
N GLY A 68 -5.51 -6.44 -7.42
CA GLY A 68 -6.50 -7.37 -6.88
C GLY A 68 -7.13 -6.95 -5.54
N TRP A 69 -7.19 -5.66 -5.24
CA TRP A 69 -7.95 -5.11 -4.11
C TRP A 69 -9.38 -4.74 -4.47
N ARG A 70 -9.69 -4.61 -5.77
CA ARG A 70 -11.01 -4.29 -6.27
C ARG A 70 -11.41 -5.31 -7.35
N LYS A 71 -12.68 -5.72 -7.34
CA LYS A 71 -13.24 -6.68 -8.31
C LYS A 71 -14.65 -6.25 -8.66
N ASN A 72 -14.98 -6.23 -9.95
CA ASN A 72 -16.30 -5.80 -10.45
C ASN A 72 -16.73 -4.42 -9.90
N GLY A 73 -15.78 -3.49 -9.78
CA GLY A 73 -16.01 -2.15 -9.25
C GLY A 73 -16.08 -2.03 -7.72
N ALA A 74 -16.10 -3.14 -6.98
CA ALA A 74 -16.23 -3.15 -5.52
C ALA A 74 -14.92 -3.47 -4.79
N TRP A 75 -14.58 -2.67 -3.78
CA TRP A 75 -13.38 -2.88 -2.94
C TRP A 75 -13.57 -4.10 -2.06
N LEU A 76 -12.62 -5.03 -2.12
CA LEU A 76 -12.66 -6.26 -1.34
C LEU A 76 -12.35 -5.98 0.13
N ASN A 77 -13.13 -6.61 1.02
CA ASN A 77 -12.79 -6.71 2.44
C ASN A 77 -11.53 -7.55 2.60
N TYR A 78 -10.81 -7.31 3.71
CA TYR A 78 -9.54 -7.99 4.00
C TYR A 78 -9.63 -9.52 3.91
N ASN A 79 -10.72 -10.11 4.40
CA ASN A 79 -10.94 -11.56 4.41
C ASN A 79 -11.10 -12.18 3.00
N TYR A 80 -11.29 -11.35 1.96
CA TYR A 80 -11.41 -11.79 0.57
C TYR A 80 -10.14 -11.54 -0.26
N LEU A 81 -9.05 -11.10 0.38
CA LEU A 81 -7.76 -10.93 -0.28
C LEU A 81 -6.99 -12.26 -0.37
N THR A 82 -6.09 -12.35 -1.34
CA THR A 82 -5.30 -13.55 -1.60
C THR A 82 -3.95 -13.45 -0.86
N PHE A 83 -3.82 -14.20 0.23
CA PHE A 83 -2.58 -14.27 1.02
C PHE A 83 -1.69 -15.44 0.58
N ASP A 84 -1.27 -15.41 -0.69
CA ASP A 84 -0.42 -16.44 -1.28
C ASP A 84 0.70 -15.83 -2.13
N LEU A 85 1.91 -16.37 -2.00
CA LEU A 85 3.10 -15.85 -2.70
C LEU A 85 2.99 -16.00 -4.23
N HIS A 86 2.33 -17.06 -4.72
CA HIS A 86 2.30 -17.40 -6.14
C HIS A 86 1.02 -16.88 -6.81
N ALA A 87 -0.14 -17.11 -6.20
CA ALA A 87 -1.46 -16.80 -6.76
C ALA A 87 -1.83 -15.31 -6.65
N ALA A 88 -1.32 -14.56 -5.67
CA ALA A 88 -1.64 -13.14 -5.56
C ALA A 88 -0.97 -12.32 -6.68
N PRO A 89 -1.55 -11.21 -7.15
CA PRO A 89 -0.92 -10.30 -8.11
C PRO A 89 0.36 -9.65 -7.59
N VAL A 90 1.18 -9.08 -8.48
CA VAL A 90 2.28 -8.18 -8.10
C VAL A 90 1.70 -7.00 -7.30
N ALA A 91 2.45 -6.53 -6.29
CA ALA A 91 2.07 -5.42 -5.41
C ALA A 91 0.80 -5.64 -4.56
N HIS A 92 0.22 -6.85 -4.56
CA HIS A 92 -1.00 -7.17 -3.81
C HIS A 92 -0.86 -6.94 -2.30
N LEU A 93 0.31 -7.25 -1.75
CA LEU A 93 0.59 -7.08 -0.32
C LEU A 93 1.74 -6.08 -0.10
N PRO A 94 1.76 -5.41 1.06
CA PRO A 94 0.75 -5.43 2.13
C PRO A 94 -0.55 -4.70 1.76
N ARG A 95 -1.70 -5.16 2.27
CA ARG A 95 -2.94 -4.37 2.24
C ARG A 95 -2.82 -3.22 3.24
N VAL A 96 -2.66 -2.03 2.69
CA VAL A 96 -2.84 -0.77 3.39
C VAL A 96 -4.24 -0.22 3.02
N TRP A 97 -4.76 0.76 3.77
CA TRP A 97 -5.98 1.55 3.45
C TRP A 97 -7.36 0.96 3.76
N LYS A 98 -8.13 1.71 4.55
CA LYS A 98 -9.61 1.64 4.62
C LYS A 98 -10.30 2.85 3.95
N ILE A 99 -9.61 3.97 3.69
CA ILE A 99 -10.24 5.24 3.28
C ILE A 99 -9.41 5.94 2.17
N LYS A 100 -10.09 6.45 1.13
CA LYS A 100 -9.50 7.00 -0.12
C LYS A 100 -8.51 8.15 0.06
N ALA A 101 -8.79 9.10 0.96
CA ALA A 101 -7.87 10.21 1.22
C ALA A 101 -6.55 9.76 1.89
N TRP A 102 -6.57 8.57 2.52
CA TRP A 102 -5.44 8.07 3.30
C TRP A 102 -4.47 7.33 2.38
N SER A 103 -4.99 6.66 1.33
CA SER A 103 -4.19 6.01 0.28
C SER A 103 -3.25 6.97 -0.45
N GLU A 104 -3.74 8.17 -0.77
CA GLU A 104 -2.90 9.20 -1.41
C GLU A 104 -1.77 9.65 -0.50
N GLN A 105 -2.08 9.96 0.77
CA GLN A 105 -1.13 10.53 1.71
C GLN A 105 0.08 9.61 1.93
N PHE A 106 -0.11 8.29 1.94
CA PHE A 106 1.01 7.38 2.14
C PHE A 106 1.71 6.95 0.86
N LEU A 107 1.07 6.91 -0.31
CA LEU A 107 1.84 6.76 -1.56
C LEU A 107 2.80 7.96 -1.74
N LEU A 108 2.35 9.16 -1.40
CA LEU A 108 3.23 10.34 -1.32
C LEU A 108 4.32 10.17 -0.26
N ARG A 109 4.02 9.61 0.92
CA ARG A 109 5.03 9.35 1.95
C ARG A 109 6.07 8.34 1.47
N VAL A 110 5.66 7.26 0.81
CA VAL A 110 6.53 6.24 0.20
C VAL A 110 7.44 6.90 -0.83
N GLN A 111 6.92 7.81 -1.65
CA GLN A 111 7.72 8.58 -2.59
C GLN A 111 8.76 9.48 -1.89
N VAL A 112 8.37 10.21 -0.85
CA VAL A 112 9.31 11.06 -0.05
C VAL A 112 10.38 10.22 0.65
N CYS A 113 10.06 8.98 1.02
CA CYS A 113 11.01 8.06 1.62
C CYS A 113 11.91 7.32 0.61
N GLU A 114 11.85 7.67 -0.67
CA GLU A 114 12.71 7.14 -1.73
C GLU A 114 12.64 5.61 -1.83
N LEU A 115 11.43 5.07 -1.66
CA LEU A 115 11.08 3.69 -1.91
C LEU A 115 10.67 3.44 -3.36
#